data_AF-G5AG45-F1
#
_entry.id   AF-G5AG45-F1
#
_cell.length_a   1.000
_cell.length_b   1.000
_cell.length_c   1.000
_cell.angle_alpha   90.00
_cell.angle_beta   90.00
_cell.angle_gamma   90.00
#
_symmetry.space_group_name_H-M   'P 1'
#
loop_
_entity.id
_entity.type
_entity.pdbx_description
1 polymer ?
#
loop_
_entity_poly.entity_id
_entity_poly.type
_entity_poly.pdbx_seq_one_letter_code
_entity_poly.pdbx_strand_id
1 'polypeptide(L)'
;MISMADHLRSQEYERVRHSKSMLSEPRLSDEDAARLVEAYERSDTSAADYLALITENRPFTPPATTHVVAIDSGTYCASVAMPVVFNSFLQDHGNQVVQELLSRYEVALVEKAPAGGIFVHVRSAEAEKRLVGQEVNLLGRKFKIKRQSPFDSKFYLDVFGVRSTAVANDLFMGLAQLGARPFFLTPRDVNMDAHVATPTWRFYFGQEEPKSAWLRYQSVGVWAEVLHCPWKTR
;
A
#
# COMPACT_ATOMS: atom_id res chain seq x y z
N MET A 1 -9.44 -15.11 3.14
CA MET A 1 -8.05 -15.64 3.06
C MET A 1 -7.97 -16.51 1.83
N ILE A 2 -7.12 -16.17 0.86
CA ILE A 2 -6.82 -17.05 -0.29
C ILE A 2 -5.92 -18.16 0.24
N SER A 3 -6.25 -19.43 0.00
CA SER A 3 -5.41 -20.56 0.42
C SER A 3 -4.06 -20.49 -0.30
N MET A 4 -2.97 -20.94 0.36
CA MET A 4 -1.66 -21.08 -0.30
C MET A 4 -1.78 -21.88 -1.60
N ALA A 5 -2.65 -22.89 -1.64
CA ALA A 5 -2.91 -23.70 -2.82
C ALA A 5 -3.61 -22.93 -3.96
N ASP A 6 -4.46 -21.95 -3.63
CA ASP A 6 -5.12 -21.10 -4.62
C ASP A 6 -4.16 -20.03 -5.16
N HIS A 7 -3.29 -19.51 -4.29
CA HIS A 7 -2.22 -18.59 -4.69
C HIS A 7 -1.24 -19.28 -5.66
N LEU A 8 -0.76 -20.48 -5.33
CA LEU A 8 0.14 -21.26 -6.19
C LEU A 8 -0.50 -21.59 -7.55
N ARG A 9 -1.79 -21.97 -7.59
CA ARG A 9 -2.50 -22.20 -8.86
C ARG A 9 -2.62 -20.94 -9.70
N SER A 10 -2.85 -19.78 -9.10
CA SER A 10 -2.90 -18.51 -9.84
C SER A 10 -1.56 -18.16 -10.50
N GLN A 11 -0.42 -18.52 -9.87
CA GLN A 11 0.92 -18.32 -10.45
C GLN A 11 1.17 -19.17 -11.70
N GLU A 12 0.66 -20.41 -11.74
CA GLU A 12 0.80 -21.28 -12.92
C GLU A 12 0.05 -20.73 -14.15
N TYR A 13 -1.14 -20.15 -13.95
CA TYR A 13 -1.92 -19.54 -15.04
C TYR A 13 -1.26 -18.29 -15.63
N GLU A 14 -0.48 -17.54 -14.85
CA GLU A 14 0.22 -16.33 -15.34
C GLU A 14 1.45 -16.65 -16.21
N ARG A 15 2.10 -17.80 -16.02
CA ARG A 15 3.28 -18.22 -16.81
C ARG A 15 2.97 -18.50 -18.29
N VAL A 16 1.72 -18.81 -18.64
CA VAL A 16 1.33 -19.29 -19.98
C VAL A 16 1.12 -18.15 -21.00
N ARG A 17 1.11 -16.88 -20.58
CA ARG A 17 0.93 -15.74 -21.52
C ARG A 17 2.26 -15.09 -21.90
N HIS A 18 3.00 -15.72 -22.81
CA HIS A 18 4.06 -15.05 -23.55
C HIS A 18 3.47 -14.22 -24.70
N SER A 19 3.29 -12.93 -24.46
CA SER A 19 3.25 -11.92 -25.52
C SER A 19 4.44 -10.97 -25.34
N LYS A 20 4.81 -10.24 -26.40
CA LYS A 20 5.92 -9.27 -26.45
C LYS A 20 5.86 -8.30 -25.25
N SER A 21 6.50 -8.66 -24.15
CA SER A 21 6.53 -7.93 -22.90
C SER A 21 7.95 -7.44 -22.67
N MET A 22 8.13 -6.18 -22.24
CA MET A 22 9.45 -5.72 -21.76
C MET A 22 9.81 -6.34 -20.42
N LEU A 23 8.86 -6.98 -19.76
CA LEU A 23 9.07 -7.68 -18.51
C LEU A 23 9.73 -9.02 -18.81
N SER A 24 11.01 -9.10 -18.47
CA SER A 24 11.77 -10.34 -18.42
C SER A 24 11.96 -10.75 -16.97
N GLU A 25 11.87 -12.05 -16.70
CA GLU A 25 12.37 -12.60 -15.45
C GLU A 25 13.88 -12.32 -15.34
N PRO A 26 14.36 -11.71 -14.24
CA PRO A 26 15.79 -11.50 -14.02
C PRO A 26 16.51 -12.85 -14.03
N ARG A 27 17.50 -13.00 -14.91
CA ARG A 27 18.21 -14.27 -15.09
C ARG A 27 19.48 -14.30 -14.26
N LEU A 28 19.68 -15.42 -13.57
CA LEU A 28 20.95 -15.79 -12.97
C LEU A 28 21.88 -16.36 -14.05
N SER A 29 23.20 -16.28 -13.85
CA SER A 29 24.14 -16.99 -14.72
C SER A 29 24.01 -18.51 -14.52
N ASP A 30 24.29 -19.30 -15.55
CA ASP A 30 24.24 -20.77 -15.45
C ASP A 30 25.20 -21.30 -14.37
N GLU A 31 26.34 -20.63 -14.19
CA GLU A 31 27.35 -20.96 -13.18
C GLU A 31 26.85 -20.70 -11.75
N ASP A 32 26.30 -19.52 -11.50
CA ASP A 32 25.75 -19.17 -10.18
C ASP A 32 24.51 -20.03 -9.86
N ALA A 33 23.70 -20.35 -10.87
CA ALA A 33 22.55 -21.24 -10.71
C ALA A 33 22.99 -22.65 -10.32
N ALA A 34 23.99 -23.22 -11.00
CA ALA A 34 24.55 -24.53 -10.65
C ALA A 34 25.13 -24.55 -9.22
N ARG A 35 25.85 -23.49 -8.83
CA ARG A 35 26.36 -23.32 -7.46
C ARG A 35 25.26 -23.30 -6.40
N LEU A 36 24.15 -22.61 -6.66
CA LEU A 36 23.02 -22.56 -5.73
C LEU A 36 22.34 -23.94 -5.59
N VAL A 37 22.20 -24.68 -6.71
CA VAL A 37 21.64 -26.04 -6.69
C VAL A 37 22.53 -26.98 -5.88
N GLU A 38 23.85 -26.96 -6.09
CA GLU A 38 24.78 -27.77 -5.32
C GLU A 38 24.75 -27.44 -3.82
N ALA A 39 24.75 -26.14 -3.47
CA ALA A 39 24.64 -25.71 -2.08
C ALA A 39 23.33 -26.15 -1.42
N TYR A 40 22.22 -26.11 -2.17
CA TYR A 40 20.92 -26.62 -1.71
C TYR A 40 20.95 -28.13 -1.45
N GLU A 41 21.51 -28.91 -2.38
CA GLU A 41 21.58 -30.37 -2.29
C GLU A 41 22.49 -30.85 -1.16
N ARG A 42 23.60 -30.15 -0.92
CA ARG A 42 24.51 -30.46 0.19
C ARG A 42 23.86 -30.25 1.56
N SER A 43 22.97 -29.25 1.68
CA SER A 43 22.20 -28.95 2.89
C SER A 43 23.08 -28.85 4.16
N ASP A 44 24.31 -28.37 4.00
CA ASP A 44 25.34 -28.31 5.05
C ASP A 44 25.62 -26.88 5.53
N THR A 45 24.94 -25.90 4.96
CA THR A 45 24.98 -24.48 5.38
C THR A 45 23.82 -24.14 6.31
N SER A 46 24.03 -23.20 7.24
CA SER A 46 22.91 -22.65 8.01
C SER A 46 21.94 -21.88 7.09
N ALA A 47 20.69 -21.71 7.53
CA ALA A 47 19.71 -20.93 6.78
C ALA A 47 20.16 -19.48 6.52
N ALA A 48 20.93 -18.89 7.45
CA ALA A 48 21.46 -17.55 7.30
C ALA A 48 22.56 -17.48 6.23
N ASP A 49 23.47 -18.46 6.23
CA ASP A 49 24.56 -18.53 5.24
C ASP A 49 24.01 -18.81 3.84
N TYR A 50 23.01 -19.69 3.73
CA TYR A 50 22.33 -19.96 2.47
C TYR A 50 21.57 -18.73 1.94
N LEU A 51 20.92 -17.96 2.81
CA LEU A 51 20.26 -16.71 2.44
C LEU A 51 21.27 -15.65 1.96
N ALA A 52 22.44 -15.55 2.61
CA ALA A 52 23.51 -14.65 2.17
C ALA A 52 23.98 -15.01 0.75
N LEU A 53 24.19 -16.30 0.49
CA LEU A 53 24.53 -16.82 -0.85
C LEU A 53 23.45 -16.47 -1.89
N ILE A 54 22.16 -16.69 -1.60
CA ILE A 54 21.06 -16.32 -2.49
C ILE A 54 21.06 -14.81 -2.76
N THR A 55 21.29 -14.00 -1.73
CA THR A 55 21.20 -12.54 -1.81
C THR A 55 22.35 -11.96 -2.63
N GLU A 56 23.56 -12.47 -2.46
CA GLU A 56 24.73 -12.09 -3.26
C GLU A 56 24.54 -12.39 -4.75
N ASN A 57 23.91 -13.51 -5.06
CA ASN A 57 23.69 -13.95 -6.43
C ASN A 57 22.37 -13.42 -7.03
N ARG A 58 21.57 -12.63 -6.30
CA ARG A 58 20.27 -12.17 -6.80
C ARG A 58 20.45 -11.16 -7.95
N PRO A 59 19.93 -11.43 -9.17
CA PRO A 59 20.16 -10.57 -10.33
C PRO A 59 19.53 -9.17 -10.23
N PHE A 60 18.50 -9.02 -9.42
CA PHE A 60 17.82 -7.75 -9.21
C PHE A 60 17.28 -7.65 -7.77
N THR A 61 17.62 -6.56 -7.10
CA THR A 61 17.03 -6.19 -5.81
C THR A 61 16.34 -4.85 -5.96
N PRO A 62 15.01 -4.77 -5.74
CA PRO A 62 14.31 -3.50 -5.73
C PRO A 62 14.95 -2.56 -4.68
N PRO A 63 15.18 -1.29 -5.02
CA PRO A 63 15.59 -0.27 -4.06
C PRO A 63 14.55 -0.12 -2.96
N ALA A 64 15.00 0.13 -1.73
CA ALA A 64 14.10 0.53 -0.66
C ALA A 64 13.46 1.89 -0.99
N THR A 65 12.16 2.02 -0.71
CA THR A 65 11.39 3.26 -0.92
C THR A 65 10.59 3.63 0.31
N THR A 66 10.55 4.93 0.59
CA THR A 66 9.73 5.52 1.67
C THR A 66 8.67 6.47 1.14
N HIS A 67 8.62 6.67 -0.18
CA HIS A 67 7.75 7.62 -0.84
C HIS A 67 6.85 6.92 -1.84
N VAL A 68 5.55 7.22 -1.79
CA VAL A 68 4.55 6.56 -2.61
C VAL A 68 3.50 7.56 -3.09
N VAL A 69 3.15 7.47 -4.36
CA VAL A 69 2.01 8.17 -4.96
C VAL A 69 1.00 7.16 -5.46
N ALA A 70 -0.26 7.56 -5.57
CA ALA A 70 -1.34 6.71 -6.04
C ALA A 70 -1.93 7.21 -7.34
N ILE A 71 -2.13 6.30 -8.28
CA ILE A 71 -2.98 6.50 -9.45
C ILE A 71 -4.33 5.91 -9.07
N ASP A 72 -5.31 6.79 -8.84
CA ASP A 72 -6.66 6.39 -8.48
C ASP A 72 -7.42 5.96 -9.74
N SER A 73 -7.23 4.70 -10.12
CA SER A 73 -7.97 4.06 -11.22
C SER A 73 -9.32 3.47 -10.79
N GLY A 74 -9.73 3.66 -9.53
CA GLY A 74 -10.87 2.95 -8.95
C GLY A 74 -10.77 1.45 -9.22
N THR A 75 -11.86 0.85 -9.71
CA THR A 75 -11.90 -0.58 -10.05
C THR A 75 -11.38 -0.90 -11.46
N TYR A 76 -10.98 0.09 -12.26
CA TYR A 76 -10.63 -0.11 -13.68
C TYR A 76 -9.48 -1.10 -13.87
N CYS A 77 -8.43 -0.97 -13.07
CA CYS A 77 -7.28 -1.87 -13.10
C CYS A 77 -7.44 -3.10 -12.20
N ALA A 78 -8.55 -3.24 -11.45
CA ALA A 78 -8.70 -4.28 -10.44
C ALA A 78 -8.53 -5.70 -11.01
N SER A 79 -9.21 -6.01 -12.12
CA SER A 79 -9.16 -7.32 -12.80
C SER A 79 -8.04 -7.47 -13.82
N VAL A 80 -7.31 -6.40 -14.16
CA VAL A 80 -6.25 -6.44 -15.17
C VAL A 80 -4.97 -7.00 -14.58
N ALA A 81 -4.35 -8.01 -15.18
CA ALA A 81 -3.09 -8.58 -14.66
C ALA A 81 -2.01 -7.51 -14.45
N MET A 82 -1.29 -7.56 -13.32
CA MET A 82 -0.30 -6.54 -12.96
C MET A 82 0.80 -6.34 -14.04
N PRO A 83 1.32 -7.39 -14.71
CA PRO A 83 2.26 -7.23 -15.81
C PRO A 83 1.74 -6.34 -16.96
N VAL A 84 0.44 -6.39 -17.25
CA VAL A 84 -0.20 -5.58 -18.30
C VAL A 84 -0.28 -4.12 -17.89
N VAL A 85 -0.68 -3.86 -16.63
CA VAL A 85 -0.69 -2.50 -16.08
C VAL A 85 0.72 -1.92 -16.04
N PHE A 86 1.70 -2.72 -15.60
CA PHE A 86 3.08 -2.29 -15.50
C PHE A 86 3.69 -1.97 -16.86
N ASN A 87 3.50 -2.80 -17.88
CA ASN A 87 3.92 -2.48 -19.25
C ASN A 87 3.29 -1.17 -19.75
N SER A 88 1.99 -0.97 -19.52
CA SER A 88 1.33 0.28 -19.91
C SER A 88 1.92 1.49 -19.19
N PHE A 89 2.26 1.38 -17.90
CA PHE A 89 2.94 2.43 -17.15
C PHE A 89 4.37 2.70 -17.66
N LEU A 90 5.07 1.69 -18.17
CA LEU A 90 6.44 1.86 -18.69
C LEU A 90 6.48 2.45 -20.10
N GLN A 91 5.47 2.22 -20.94
CA GLN A 91 5.52 2.59 -22.37
C GLN A 91 4.48 3.62 -22.78
N ASP A 92 3.24 3.47 -22.32
CA ASP A 92 2.07 4.19 -22.86
C ASP A 92 1.61 5.32 -21.93
N HIS A 93 2.40 5.62 -20.90
CA HIS A 93 2.03 6.54 -19.83
C HIS A 93 1.78 7.98 -20.29
N GLY A 94 2.36 8.39 -21.44
CA GLY A 94 2.07 9.67 -22.09
C GLY A 94 2.41 10.91 -21.26
N ASN A 95 3.33 10.80 -20.29
CA ASN A 95 3.68 11.86 -19.35
C ASN A 95 5.20 12.06 -19.29
N GLN A 96 5.68 13.27 -19.60
CA GLN A 96 7.12 13.57 -19.67
C GLN A 96 7.83 13.48 -18.30
N VAL A 97 7.15 13.84 -17.21
CA VAL A 97 7.72 13.73 -15.86
C VAL A 97 7.94 12.26 -15.49
N VAL A 98 6.95 11.41 -15.79
CA VAL A 98 7.10 9.94 -15.61
C VAL A 98 8.26 9.41 -16.47
N GLN A 99 8.37 9.84 -17.73
CA GLN A 99 9.49 9.43 -18.60
C GLN A 99 10.85 9.78 -17.99
N GLU A 100 11.00 11.01 -17.49
CA GLU A 100 12.23 11.48 -16.89
C GLU A 100 12.58 10.68 -15.63
N LEU A 101 11.60 10.47 -14.74
CA LEU A 101 11.82 9.72 -13.49
C LEU A 101 12.15 8.24 -13.77
N LEU A 102 11.52 7.62 -14.77
CA LEU A 102 11.90 6.28 -15.23
C LEU A 102 13.34 6.24 -15.76
N SER A 103 13.73 7.22 -16.58
CA SER A 103 15.11 7.30 -17.13
C SER A 103 16.20 7.50 -16.08
N ARG A 104 15.84 8.09 -14.93
CA ARG A 104 16.73 8.30 -13.78
C ARG A 104 16.64 7.21 -12.73
N TYR A 105 15.87 6.14 -13.00
CA TYR A 105 15.62 5.05 -12.05
C TYR A 105 14.97 5.50 -10.72
N GLU A 106 14.28 6.63 -10.71
CA GLU A 106 13.63 7.19 -9.51
C GLU A 106 12.37 6.42 -9.10
N VAL A 107 11.71 5.74 -10.05
CA VAL A 107 10.63 4.79 -9.77
C VAL A 107 11.26 3.43 -9.43
N ALA A 108 10.95 2.88 -8.26
CA ALA A 108 11.54 1.63 -7.78
C ALA A 108 10.58 0.44 -7.87
N LEU A 109 9.29 0.67 -7.59
CA LEU A 109 8.26 -0.37 -7.55
C LEU A 109 6.93 0.20 -8.03
N VAL A 110 6.16 -0.64 -8.72
CA VAL A 110 4.76 -0.37 -9.05
C VAL A 110 3.95 -1.55 -8.54
N GLU A 111 2.94 -1.28 -7.74
CA GLU A 111 2.07 -2.30 -7.16
C GLU A 111 0.60 -1.95 -7.35
N LYS A 112 -0.26 -2.96 -7.29
CA LYS A 112 -1.70 -2.76 -7.32
C LYS A 112 -2.25 -2.64 -5.90
N ALA A 113 -2.98 -1.58 -5.64
CA ALA A 113 -3.74 -1.41 -4.41
C ALA A 113 -4.93 -2.40 -4.36
N PRO A 114 -5.32 -2.91 -3.18
CA PRO A 114 -6.44 -3.85 -3.05
C PRO A 114 -7.76 -3.37 -3.67
N ALA A 115 -8.01 -2.06 -3.69
CA ALA A 115 -9.21 -1.46 -4.28
C ALA A 115 -9.15 -1.28 -5.81
N GLY A 116 -8.05 -1.66 -6.46
CA GLY A 116 -7.83 -1.55 -7.91
C GLY A 116 -7.07 -0.30 -8.38
N GLY A 117 -6.68 0.58 -7.46
CA GLY A 117 -5.70 1.66 -7.71
C GLY A 117 -4.29 1.13 -7.95
N ILE A 118 -3.36 2.00 -8.36
CA ILE A 118 -1.95 1.64 -8.56
C ILE A 118 -1.09 2.53 -7.67
N PHE A 119 -0.18 1.94 -6.90
CA PHE A 119 0.85 2.66 -6.17
C PHE A 119 2.15 2.67 -6.95
N VAL A 120 2.76 3.85 -7.01
CA VAL A 120 4.07 4.06 -7.62
C VAL A 120 5.00 4.51 -6.52
N HIS A 121 5.98 3.66 -6.22
CA HIS A 121 6.99 3.89 -5.20
C HIS A 121 8.20 4.57 -5.82
N VAL A 122 8.63 5.65 -5.20
CA VAL A 122 9.74 6.47 -5.67
C VAL A 122 10.82 6.61 -4.60
N ARG A 123 12.05 6.88 -5.06
CA ARG A 123 13.23 6.93 -4.19
C ARG A 123 13.37 8.23 -3.41
N SER A 124 12.75 9.31 -3.86
CA SER A 124 12.91 10.64 -3.28
C SER A 124 11.59 11.37 -3.08
N ALA A 125 11.55 12.21 -2.03
CA ALA A 125 10.43 13.12 -1.78
C ALA A 125 10.24 14.12 -2.94
N GLU A 126 11.30 14.44 -3.67
CA GLU A 126 11.23 15.32 -4.84
C GLU A 126 10.53 14.63 -6.01
N ALA A 127 10.85 13.37 -6.30
CA ALA A 127 10.13 12.58 -7.29
C ALA A 127 8.64 12.46 -6.94
N GLU A 128 8.30 12.24 -5.66
CA GLU A 128 6.92 12.21 -5.17
C GLU A 128 6.20 13.53 -5.50
N LYS A 129 6.77 14.67 -5.09
CA LYS A 129 6.19 16.01 -5.32
C LYS A 129 5.98 16.30 -6.81
N ARG A 130 6.95 15.93 -7.65
CA ARG A 130 6.88 16.14 -9.10
C ARG A 130 5.77 15.31 -9.77
N LEU A 131 5.49 14.12 -9.24
CA LEU A 131 4.44 13.25 -9.74
C LEU A 131 3.04 13.68 -9.28
N VAL A 132 2.89 14.25 -8.10
CA VAL A 132 1.58 14.66 -7.58
C VAL A 132 0.92 15.68 -8.52
N GLY A 133 -0.33 15.39 -8.91
CA GLY A 133 -1.13 16.23 -9.79
C GLY A 133 -0.92 15.97 -11.28
N GLN A 134 0.10 15.20 -11.66
CA GLN A 134 0.32 14.79 -13.04
C GLN A 134 -0.80 13.88 -13.54
N GLU A 135 -1.04 13.89 -14.86
CA GLU A 135 -1.93 12.94 -15.52
C GLU A 135 -1.11 11.87 -16.24
N VAL A 136 -1.57 10.62 -16.14
CA VAL A 136 -0.94 9.46 -16.76
C VAL A 136 -1.97 8.64 -17.51
N ASN A 137 -1.58 8.13 -18.67
CA ASN A 137 -2.36 7.17 -19.42
C ASN A 137 -2.08 5.76 -18.90
N LEU A 138 -3.10 5.01 -18.55
CA LEU A 138 -3.01 3.57 -18.31
C LEU A 138 -4.08 2.88 -19.15
N LEU A 139 -3.66 1.96 -20.02
CA LEU A 139 -4.55 1.14 -20.85
C LEU A 139 -5.59 1.98 -21.60
N GLY A 140 -5.13 3.08 -22.22
CA GLY A 140 -5.93 4.00 -23.01
C GLY A 140 -6.79 4.98 -22.22
N ARG A 141 -6.69 5.04 -20.89
CA ARG A 141 -7.44 6.00 -20.06
C ARG A 141 -6.52 6.89 -19.24
N LYS A 142 -6.92 8.16 -19.07
CA LYS A 142 -6.21 9.13 -18.25
C LYS A 142 -6.62 9.03 -16.80
N PHE A 143 -5.63 9.02 -15.92
CA PHE A 143 -5.80 9.05 -14.48
C PHE A 143 -4.89 10.12 -13.88
N LYS A 144 -5.34 10.72 -12.77
CA LYS A 144 -4.54 11.69 -12.03
C LYS A 144 -3.74 11.01 -10.94
N ILE A 145 -2.46 11.36 -10.85
CA ILE A 145 -1.59 10.94 -9.75
C ILE A 145 -1.90 11.79 -8.53
N LYS A 146 -2.23 11.13 -7.43
CA LYS A 146 -2.57 11.72 -6.14
C LYS A 146 -1.48 11.40 -5.12
N ARG A 147 -1.27 12.34 -4.19
CA ARG A 147 -0.45 12.09 -3.03
C ARG A 147 -1.18 11.12 -2.09
N GLN A 148 -0.46 10.18 -1.50
CA GLN A 148 -0.97 9.41 -0.38
C GLN A 148 -1.03 10.28 0.88
N SER A 149 -1.92 9.93 1.81
CA SER A 149 -1.92 10.57 3.11
C SER A 149 -0.60 10.24 3.80
N PRO A 150 0.07 11.21 4.44
CA PRO A 150 1.26 10.93 5.25
C PRO A 150 0.96 10.01 6.44
N PHE A 151 -0.32 9.76 6.71
CA PHE A 151 -0.80 8.90 7.79
C PHE A 151 -1.37 7.56 7.30
N ASP A 152 -1.23 7.21 6.01
CA ASP A 152 -1.76 5.94 5.48
C ASP A 152 -1.11 4.69 6.11
N SER A 153 0.13 4.81 6.61
CA SER A 153 0.80 3.74 7.38
C SER A 153 0.47 3.73 8.86
N LYS A 154 -0.34 4.68 9.35
CA LYS A 154 -0.66 4.82 10.77
C LYS A 154 -1.98 4.14 11.10
N PHE A 155 -2.04 3.53 12.28
CA PHE A 155 -3.27 3.00 12.83
C PHE A 155 -4.28 4.14 12.97
N TYR A 156 -5.52 3.87 12.55
CA TYR A 156 -6.61 4.82 12.65
C TYR A 156 -7.90 4.13 13.11
N LEU A 157 -8.79 4.93 13.69
CA LEU A 157 -10.15 4.55 14.06
C LEU A 157 -11.14 5.45 13.33
N ASP A 158 -12.06 4.84 12.59
CA ASP A 158 -13.20 5.54 11.99
C ASP A 158 -14.41 5.45 12.91
N VAL A 159 -15.00 6.59 13.24
CA VAL A 159 -16.21 6.72 14.05
C VAL A 159 -17.32 7.34 13.21
N PHE A 160 -18.42 6.59 13.04
CA PHE A 160 -19.58 6.98 12.26
C PHE A 160 -20.59 7.76 13.11
N GLY A 161 -21.44 8.56 12.46
CA GLY A 161 -22.52 9.31 13.11
C GLY A 161 -22.09 10.62 13.78
N VAL A 162 -20.84 11.05 13.64
CA VAL A 162 -20.32 12.27 14.26
C VAL A 162 -20.65 13.48 13.39
N ARG A 163 -21.63 14.28 13.82
CA ARG A 163 -22.21 15.38 13.03
C ARG A 163 -21.62 16.77 13.31
N SER A 164 -20.71 16.89 14.28
CA SER A 164 -20.09 18.17 14.62
C SER A 164 -18.66 18.00 15.11
N THR A 165 -17.85 19.03 14.91
CA THR A 165 -16.48 19.10 15.42
C THR A 165 -16.41 19.04 16.95
N ALA A 166 -17.43 19.58 17.65
CA ALA A 166 -17.50 19.51 19.11
C ALA A 166 -17.54 18.05 19.60
N VAL A 167 -18.40 17.22 19.02
CA VAL A 167 -18.50 15.79 19.36
C VAL A 167 -17.20 15.05 19.01
N ALA A 168 -16.56 15.39 17.89
CA ALA A 168 -15.27 14.81 17.52
C ALA A 168 -14.16 15.16 18.52
N ASN A 169 -14.15 16.40 19.03
CA ASN A 169 -13.21 16.85 20.05
C ASN A 169 -13.46 16.16 21.40
N ASP A 170 -14.72 15.97 21.80
CA ASP A 170 -15.07 15.25 23.02
C ASP A 170 -14.60 13.79 22.96
N LEU A 171 -14.78 13.14 21.79
CA LEU A 171 -14.25 11.80 21.54
C LEU A 171 -12.72 11.75 21.64
N PHE A 172 -12.03 12.75 21.08
CA PHE A 172 -10.58 12.86 21.21
C PHE A 172 -10.15 12.92 22.69
N MET A 173 -10.81 13.77 23.48
CA MET A 173 -10.50 13.94 24.90
C MET A 173 -10.78 12.65 25.69
N GLY A 174 -11.90 11.97 25.41
CA GLY A 174 -12.22 10.68 26.02
C GLY A 174 -11.17 9.61 25.70
N LEU A 175 -10.77 9.48 24.43
CA LEU A 175 -9.71 8.56 24.02
C LEU A 175 -8.37 8.86 24.71
N ALA A 176 -8.03 10.15 24.86
CA ALA A 176 -6.82 10.56 25.57
C ALA A 176 -6.84 10.19 27.06
N GLN A 177 -7.98 10.35 27.74
CA GLN A 177 -8.15 9.96 29.14
C GLN A 177 -8.03 8.43 29.34
N LEU A 178 -8.42 7.65 28.34
CA LEU A 178 -8.25 6.19 28.31
C LEU A 178 -6.82 5.74 27.94
N GLY A 179 -5.89 6.67 27.74
CA GLY A 179 -4.50 6.36 27.35
C GLY A 179 -4.29 6.04 25.86
N ALA A 180 -5.31 6.21 25.00
CA ALA A 180 -5.17 6.23 23.54
C ALA A 180 -5.33 7.65 23.01
N ARG A 181 -4.38 8.53 23.31
CA ARG A 181 -4.41 9.88 22.73
C ARG A 181 -4.18 9.80 21.21
N PRO A 182 -5.16 10.18 20.36
CA PRO A 182 -4.90 10.35 18.93
C PRO A 182 -3.91 11.50 18.73
N PHE A 183 -3.15 11.50 17.64
CA PHE A 183 -2.26 12.63 17.30
C PHE A 183 -2.86 13.54 16.22
N PHE A 184 -3.87 13.07 15.49
CA PHE A 184 -4.58 13.83 14.46
C PHE A 184 -6.01 13.32 14.32
N LEU A 185 -6.95 14.19 13.96
CA LEU A 185 -8.32 13.83 13.60
C LEU A 185 -8.82 14.66 12.42
N THR A 186 -9.67 14.07 11.58
CA THR A 186 -10.27 14.73 10.42
C THR A 186 -11.59 14.04 10.06
N PRO A 187 -12.57 14.72 9.42
CA PRO A 187 -13.61 14.00 8.70
C PRO A 187 -12.95 13.10 7.64
N ARG A 188 -13.51 11.89 7.46
CA ARG A 188 -12.93 10.86 6.60
C ARG A 188 -13.07 11.19 5.12
N ASP A 189 -14.28 11.52 4.68
CA ASP A 189 -14.59 11.80 3.29
C ASP A 189 -15.12 13.24 3.18
N VAL A 190 -14.32 14.12 2.55
CA VAL A 190 -14.63 15.54 2.40
C VAL A 190 -14.53 15.92 0.92
N ASN A 191 -15.56 16.58 0.42
CA ASN A 191 -15.47 17.37 -0.79
C ASN A 191 -15.10 18.81 -0.39
N MET A 192 -13.84 19.18 -0.60
CA MET A 192 -13.33 20.50 -0.22
C MET A 192 -13.96 21.63 -1.04
N ASP A 193 -14.27 21.40 -2.31
CA ASP A 193 -14.86 22.42 -3.19
C ASP A 193 -16.32 22.72 -2.81
N ALA A 194 -17.06 21.68 -2.46
CA ALA A 194 -18.46 21.81 -2.04
C ALA A 194 -18.61 22.10 -0.53
N HIS A 195 -17.53 22.02 0.25
CA HIS A 195 -17.54 22.10 1.71
C HIS A 195 -18.53 21.11 2.37
N VAL A 196 -18.61 19.88 1.87
CA VAL A 196 -19.48 18.81 2.41
C VAL A 196 -18.65 17.62 2.87
N ALA A 197 -19.01 17.04 4.02
CA ALA A 197 -18.37 15.85 4.57
C ALA A 197 -19.40 14.77 4.95
N THR A 198 -18.99 13.51 4.93
CA THR A 198 -19.77 12.42 5.53
C THR A 198 -19.69 12.51 7.06
N PRO A 199 -20.69 12.00 7.81
CA PRO A 199 -20.67 12.01 9.28
C PRO A 199 -19.71 10.94 9.86
N THR A 200 -18.57 10.73 9.21
CA THR A 200 -17.54 9.76 9.60
C THR A 200 -16.26 10.51 9.91
N TRP A 201 -15.74 10.35 11.11
CA TRP A 201 -14.50 10.99 11.55
C TRP A 201 -13.42 9.95 11.75
N ARG A 202 -12.22 10.24 11.27
CA ARG A 202 -11.03 9.41 11.41
C ARG A 202 -10.10 9.99 12.46
N PHE A 203 -9.70 9.16 13.41
CA PHE A 203 -8.72 9.47 14.45
C PHE A 203 -7.45 8.66 14.19
N TYR A 204 -6.32 9.33 13.99
CA TYR A 204 -5.03 8.69 13.74
C TYR A 204 -4.22 8.58 15.03
N PHE A 205 -3.52 7.47 15.20
CA PHE A 205 -2.66 7.17 16.34
C PHE A 205 -1.21 7.02 15.87
N GLY A 206 -0.24 7.42 16.69
CA GLY A 206 1.17 7.48 16.27
C GLY A 206 1.82 6.11 16.02
N GLN A 207 1.08 5.03 16.22
CA GLN A 207 1.51 3.64 16.06
C GLN A 207 1.05 3.12 14.70
N GLU A 208 1.74 2.15 14.13
CA GLU A 208 1.37 1.50 12.86
C GLU A 208 0.37 0.37 13.10
N GLU A 209 0.44 -0.26 14.27
CA GLU A 209 -0.48 -1.30 14.72
C GLU A 209 -1.21 -0.89 16.00
N PRO A 210 -2.44 -1.39 16.23
CA PRO A 210 -3.11 -1.22 17.52
C PRO A 210 -2.33 -1.96 18.62
N LYS A 211 -2.18 -1.37 19.81
CA LYS A 211 -1.61 -2.15 20.94
C LYS A 211 -2.49 -3.38 21.18
N SER A 212 -1.87 -4.51 21.50
CA SER A 212 -2.55 -5.78 21.80
C SER A 212 -3.67 -5.67 22.84
N ALA A 213 -3.60 -4.70 23.76
CA ALA A 213 -4.66 -4.39 24.72
C ALA A 213 -5.97 -3.88 24.08
N TRP A 214 -5.92 -3.22 22.92
CA TRP A 214 -7.09 -2.70 22.19
C TRP A 214 -7.80 -3.80 21.39
N LEU A 215 -7.10 -4.86 20.99
CA LEU A 215 -7.67 -6.00 20.24
C LEU A 215 -8.65 -6.82 21.08
N ARG A 216 -8.53 -6.84 22.42
CA ARG A 216 -9.51 -7.50 23.32
C ARG A 216 -10.90 -6.85 23.25
N TYR A 217 -10.99 -5.60 22.81
CA TYR A 217 -12.27 -4.92 22.59
C TYR A 217 -12.85 -5.17 21.19
N GLN A 218 -12.07 -5.71 20.24
CA GLN A 218 -12.55 -6.05 18.89
C GLN A 218 -13.11 -7.48 18.81
N SER A 219 -12.67 -8.42 19.66
CA SER A 219 -13.12 -9.82 19.63
C SER A 219 -14.44 -10.07 20.36
N VAL A 220 -14.90 -9.12 21.16
CA VAL A 220 -16.26 -9.09 21.71
C VAL A 220 -17.02 -8.14 20.80
N GLY A 221 -18.00 -8.63 20.04
CA GLY A 221 -18.73 -7.87 19.03
C GLY A 221 -19.55 -6.70 19.58
N VAL A 222 -18.86 -5.68 20.10
CA VAL A 222 -19.42 -4.48 20.73
C VAL A 222 -18.92 -3.27 19.93
N TRP A 223 -19.33 -3.24 18.67
CA TRP A 223 -19.37 -2.00 17.90
C TRP A 223 -20.71 -1.31 18.16
N ALA A 224 -21.00 -0.92 19.41
CA ALA A 224 -22.16 -0.07 19.77
C ALA A 224 -22.22 0.45 21.23
N GLU A 225 -21.53 -0.11 22.23
CA GLU A 225 -21.82 0.24 23.64
C GLU A 225 -20.83 1.16 24.37
N VAL A 226 -19.85 1.79 23.70
CA VAL A 226 -19.01 2.80 24.37
C VAL A 226 -19.65 4.21 24.37
N LEU A 227 -20.81 4.39 23.70
CA LEU A 227 -21.58 5.64 23.69
C LEU A 227 -22.92 5.57 24.45
N HIS A 228 -23.17 4.53 25.24
CA HIS A 228 -24.30 4.48 26.20
C HIS A 228 -23.77 4.19 27.60
N CYS A 229 -22.94 5.09 28.13
CA CYS A 229 -22.75 5.18 29.57
C CYS A 229 -23.85 6.12 30.10
N PRO A 230 -24.88 5.61 30.83
CA PRO A 230 -25.84 6.48 31.48
C PRO A 230 -25.10 7.19 32.61
N TRP A 231 -24.91 8.50 32.45
CA TRP A 231 -24.66 9.40 33.56
C TRP A 231 -25.80 9.23 34.57
N LYS A 232 -25.60 8.39 35.59
CA LYS A 232 -26.38 8.40 36.82
C LYS A 232 -25.46 8.16 38.01
N THR A 233 -25.20 9.27 38.71
CA THR A 233 -25.00 9.39 40.16
C THR A 233 -23.96 8.51 40.83
N ARG A 234 -22.82 9.13 41.19
CA ARG A 234 -22.51 9.48 42.59
C ARG A 234 -21.52 10.63 42.62
#